data_AF-A0AAV9WTH7-F1
#
_entry.id   AF-A0AAV9WTH7-F1
#
_cell.length_a   1.000
_cell.length_b   1.000
_cell.length_c   1.000
_cell.angle_alpha   90.00
_cell.angle_beta   90.00
_cell.angle_gamma   90.00
#
_symmetry.space_group_name_H-M   'P 1'
#
loop_
_entity.id
_entity.type
_entity.pdbx_description
1 polymer ?
#
loop_
_entity_poly.entity_id
_entity_poly.type
_entity_poly.pdbx_seq_one_letter_code
_entity_poly.pdbx_strand_id
1 'polypeptide(L)'
;MAFSDTDAYPGVGECPRKRRQRTVLHPLLAFYFETVGLFLPPQNGRRKISTSAISPLLGLSSFTSTKSRCYSLPYHLRDGTGIFKAADVVQRAQWVEIPVMFESLETLEFMGYDPAMAKYLWDSWVNIPFDDDIHQTEWFEEWSLSHVKEDPKELYLHDAFGPEDNWEQALDELCVSTTLRQAIMAELFEDLRYTASCQFWVAEAMEDNLTVLKTLEYELKRNGEYLMSINFKGTGGTGSLARTVHAPYPPFDGRVLHTRRRAEIEELDKHSKMGPPPVRPAKIKRKKKMRGGRERGHKPLLGLSAFYIPSGRISDMKTKLYRVGNAQEAWRYSCTFQQHFFGTHLPSDFGSSLTYWTPQREVADRYAMWRKHKSPLSHIVITEVEVSEEFVAKMNQAYVWGTKGGKPNSDLHRIVHGFRRGGKKMYFEEDYSILSRANLVISHIAINHRSVHDSRAAWDYSWCPWDDDGWEKADVSDLLKVEIDGEEKLAIQWVFKDHVRGLVGYRFDDYVREYGKVVQYDMHRLFLGDIVTVKCLKSHLSDTGFSRSFYCF
;
A
#
# COMPACT_ATOMS: atom_id res chain seq x y z
N MET A 1 66.89 -12.02 39.07
CA MET A 1 65.48 -11.58 39.18
C MET A 1 65.20 -10.74 37.95
N ALA A 2 64.46 -11.32 37.01
CA ALA A 2 64.19 -10.76 35.70
C ALA A 2 63.05 -9.76 35.77
N PHE A 3 63.22 -8.61 35.09
CA PHE A 3 62.14 -7.71 34.72
C PHE A 3 61.47 -8.30 33.47
N SER A 4 60.16 -8.51 33.53
CA SER A 4 59.34 -8.83 32.36
C SER A 4 58.35 -7.70 32.14
N ASP A 5 58.57 -6.97 31.07
CA ASP A 5 57.58 -6.16 30.35
C ASP A 5 56.33 -6.99 30.05
N THR A 6 55.15 -6.40 30.30
CA THR A 6 53.95 -6.55 29.46
C THR A 6 52.86 -5.62 30.00
N ASP A 7 52.93 -4.35 29.61
CA ASP A 7 51.77 -3.45 29.65
C ASP A 7 50.77 -3.91 28.59
N ALA A 8 49.76 -4.66 29.02
CA ALA A 8 48.57 -4.94 28.24
C ALA A 8 47.68 -3.68 28.23
N TYR A 9 47.60 -3.01 27.08
CA TYR A 9 46.61 -1.98 26.82
C TYR A 9 45.19 -2.55 27.01
N PRO A 10 44.28 -1.87 27.73
CA PRO A 10 42.89 -2.26 27.78
C PRO A 10 42.26 -2.11 26.39
N GLY A 11 41.55 -3.15 25.97
CA GLY A 11 40.98 -3.30 24.64
C GLY A 11 40.22 -2.07 24.17
N VAL A 12 40.66 -1.55 23.02
CA VAL A 12 39.83 -0.71 22.16
C VAL A 12 38.70 -1.62 21.70
N GLY A 13 37.58 -1.55 22.41
CA GLY A 13 36.36 -2.29 22.08
C GLY A 13 36.03 -2.04 20.61
N GLU A 14 35.86 -3.14 19.88
CA GLU A 14 35.43 -3.09 18.48
C GLU A 14 34.24 -2.15 18.35
N CYS A 15 34.37 -1.16 17.46
CA CYS A 15 33.33 -0.18 17.19
C CYS A 15 32.02 -0.94 16.93
N PRO A 16 30.95 -0.69 17.69
CA PRO A 16 29.69 -1.40 17.54
C PRO A 16 29.29 -1.36 16.08
N ARG A 17 28.98 -2.53 15.51
CA ARG A 17 28.71 -2.75 14.08
C ARG A 17 27.88 -1.58 13.53
N LYS A 18 28.48 -0.78 12.64
CA LYS A 18 27.79 0.38 12.05
C LYS A 18 26.56 -0.13 11.33
N ARG A 19 25.37 0.34 11.75
CA ARG A 19 24.11 0.15 11.03
C ARG A 19 24.34 0.49 9.56
N ARG A 20 23.98 -0.43 8.66
CA ARG A 20 24.01 -0.14 7.22
C ARG A 20 22.89 0.84 6.93
N GLN A 21 23.21 2.13 6.99
CA GLN A 21 22.23 3.14 6.64
C GLN A 21 21.96 3.07 5.14
N ARG A 22 20.69 2.85 4.76
CA ARG A 22 20.26 2.84 3.36
C ARG A 22 19.93 4.27 2.92
N THR A 23 20.63 4.77 1.92
CA THR A 23 20.30 6.04 1.25
C THR A 23 19.03 5.90 0.43
N VAL A 24 18.17 6.93 0.40
CA VAL A 24 17.00 6.99 -0.51
C VAL A 24 17.42 6.98 -1.98
N LEU A 25 18.59 7.53 -2.29
CA LEU A 25 19.17 7.44 -3.62
C LEU A 25 20.68 7.20 -3.55
N HIS A 26 21.18 6.35 -4.44
CA HIS A 26 22.61 6.10 -4.56
C HIS A 26 23.39 7.42 -4.78
N PRO A 27 24.51 7.68 -4.06
CA PRO A 27 25.22 8.96 -4.12
C PRO A 27 25.62 9.43 -5.53
N LEU A 28 26.04 8.50 -6.41
CA LEU A 28 26.37 8.84 -7.80
C LEU A 28 25.15 9.32 -8.61
N LEU A 29 23.98 8.74 -8.37
CA LEU A 29 22.74 9.18 -9.02
C LEU A 29 22.30 10.53 -8.47
N ALA A 30 22.40 10.72 -7.15
CA ALA A 30 22.10 12.00 -6.51
C ALA A 30 22.98 13.13 -7.06
N PHE A 31 24.29 12.90 -7.15
CA PHE A 31 25.23 13.85 -7.76
C PHE A 31 24.86 14.14 -9.22
N TYR A 32 24.53 13.11 -10.01
CA TYR A 32 24.07 13.32 -11.38
C TYR A 32 22.83 14.23 -11.45
N PHE A 33 21.80 13.95 -10.65
CA PHE A 33 20.60 14.80 -10.60
C PHE A 33 20.88 16.23 -10.12
N GLU A 34 21.83 16.43 -9.20
CA GLU A 34 22.31 17.76 -8.81
C GLU A 34 22.98 18.48 -9.99
N THR A 35 23.85 17.80 -10.75
CA THR A 35 24.55 18.42 -11.89
C THR A 35 23.63 18.86 -13.02
N VAL A 36 22.50 18.18 -13.20
CA VAL A 36 21.48 18.56 -14.20
C VAL A 36 20.42 19.52 -13.63
N GLY A 37 20.59 20.01 -12.39
CA GLY A 37 19.70 20.97 -11.75
C GLY A 37 18.33 20.40 -11.36
N LEU A 38 18.20 19.07 -11.32
CA LEU A 38 16.99 18.40 -10.89
C LEU A 38 16.93 18.27 -9.37
N PHE A 39 18.08 18.16 -8.70
CA PHE A 39 18.19 18.10 -7.24
C PHE A 39 18.94 19.31 -6.69
N LEU A 40 18.60 19.74 -5.48
CA LEU A 40 19.46 20.62 -4.69
C LEU A 40 20.38 19.79 -3.79
N PRO A 41 21.55 20.33 -3.39
CA PRO A 41 22.41 19.69 -2.39
C PRO A 41 21.64 19.40 -1.10
N PRO A 42 22.00 18.32 -0.38
CA PRO A 42 21.31 17.98 0.86
C PRO A 42 21.55 19.05 1.93
N GLN A 43 20.51 19.39 2.69
CA GLN A 43 20.54 20.32 3.81
C GLN A 43 19.83 19.66 5.00
N ASN A 44 20.48 19.58 6.15
CA ASN A 44 19.92 19.01 7.39
C ASN A 44 19.29 17.62 7.18
N GLY A 45 20.03 16.70 6.54
CA GLY A 45 19.55 15.32 6.29
C GLY A 45 18.44 15.21 5.23
N ARG A 46 17.97 16.32 4.67
CA ARG A 46 16.90 16.40 3.66
C ARG A 46 17.43 16.85 2.31
N ARG A 47 16.66 16.57 1.26
CA ARG A 47 17.00 16.91 -0.12
C ARG A 47 15.76 17.40 -0.85
N LYS A 48 15.89 18.55 -1.50
CA LYS A 48 14.85 19.06 -2.40
C LYS A 48 15.03 18.47 -3.78
N ILE A 49 13.99 17.80 -4.27
CA ILE A 49 13.92 17.21 -5.60
C ILE A 49 12.90 17.97 -6.45
N SER A 50 13.28 18.28 -7.68
CA SER A 50 12.38 18.90 -8.64
C SER A 50 11.29 17.90 -8.99
N THR A 51 10.06 18.40 -9.11
CA THR A 51 8.92 17.57 -9.48
C THR A 51 8.99 17.04 -10.91
N SER A 52 9.79 17.69 -11.75
CA SER A 52 10.17 17.19 -13.08
C SER A 52 11.07 15.95 -13.02
N ALA A 53 11.77 15.70 -11.90
CA ALA A 53 12.59 14.50 -11.73
C ALA A 53 11.75 13.25 -11.41
N ILE A 54 10.58 13.47 -10.80
CA ILE A 54 9.63 12.43 -10.38
C ILE A 54 8.65 12.11 -11.52
N SER A 55 8.28 13.12 -12.30
CA SER A 55 7.33 12.94 -13.40
C SER A 55 7.84 11.90 -14.40
N PRO A 56 7.02 10.89 -14.77
CA PRO A 56 7.42 9.94 -15.79
C PRO A 56 7.82 10.71 -17.06
N LEU A 57 8.94 10.33 -17.67
CA LEU A 57 9.37 10.89 -18.94
C LEU A 57 8.38 10.42 -20.02
N LEU A 58 7.24 11.13 -20.15
CA LEU A 58 6.08 10.78 -20.98
C LEU A 58 6.40 10.63 -22.48
N GLY A 59 7.62 10.91 -22.92
CA GLY A 59 8.08 10.76 -24.31
C GLY A 59 8.79 9.45 -24.65
N LEU A 60 8.94 8.48 -23.74
CA LEU A 60 9.82 7.31 -23.95
C LEU A 60 9.10 5.97 -24.20
N SER A 61 7.81 6.00 -24.51
CA SER A 61 6.93 4.83 -24.67
C SER A 61 7.29 3.86 -25.83
N SER A 62 8.42 4.02 -26.53
CA SER A 62 8.77 3.19 -27.71
C SER A 62 9.91 2.18 -27.51
N PHE A 63 10.50 2.01 -26.31
CA PHE A 63 11.50 0.95 -26.12
C PHE A 63 10.89 -0.38 -25.68
N THR A 64 10.26 -1.06 -26.64
CA THR A 64 10.03 -2.51 -26.60
C THR A 64 11.36 -3.23 -26.88
N SER A 65 11.92 -4.06 -25.99
CA SER A 65 12.62 -5.33 -26.38
C SER A 65 13.51 -6.01 -25.32
N THR A 66 13.90 -5.44 -24.19
CA THR A 66 14.82 -6.15 -23.27
C THR A 66 14.10 -6.73 -22.06
N LYS A 67 14.12 -8.08 -21.97
CA LYS A 67 13.52 -8.95 -20.93
C LYS A 67 14.09 -8.72 -19.51
N SER A 68 14.09 -7.50 -19.01
CA SER A 68 14.43 -7.24 -17.61
C SER A 68 13.17 -7.47 -16.76
N ARG A 69 13.21 -8.48 -15.88
CA ARG A 69 12.14 -8.81 -14.91
C ARG A 69 12.09 -7.84 -13.72
N CYS A 70 12.41 -6.57 -13.92
CA CYS A 70 12.31 -5.58 -12.86
C CYS A 70 10.86 -5.07 -12.77
N TYR A 71 10.43 -4.74 -11.55
CA TYR A 71 9.14 -4.14 -11.13
C TYR A 71 8.67 -2.99 -12.03
N SER A 72 8.25 -3.32 -13.24
CA SER A 72 7.67 -2.38 -14.17
C SER A 72 6.31 -1.97 -13.64
N LEU A 73 6.13 -0.65 -13.49
CA LEU A 73 4.80 -0.03 -13.34
C LEU A 73 3.81 -0.71 -14.29
N PRO A 74 2.52 -0.81 -13.91
CA PRO A 74 1.54 -1.48 -14.74
C PRO A 74 1.60 -0.94 -16.17
N TYR A 75 1.85 -1.81 -17.15
CA TYR A 75 2.20 -1.43 -18.52
C TYR A 75 1.09 -0.67 -19.28
N HIS A 76 -0.08 -0.48 -18.66
CA HIS A 76 -1.29 0.05 -19.29
C HIS A 76 -2.08 1.02 -18.38
N LEU A 77 -1.38 1.86 -17.62
CA LEU A 77 -2.03 2.97 -16.93
C LEU A 77 -2.65 3.93 -17.96
N ARG A 78 -3.97 4.12 -17.88
CA ARG A 78 -4.71 5.16 -18.62
C ARG A 78 -4.65 6.45 -17.83
N ASP A 79 -4.63 7.58 -18.53
CA ASP A 79 -4.83 8.87 -17.86
C ASP A 79 -6.24 8.89 -17.25
N GLY A 80 -6.31 9.06 -15.93
CA GLY A 80 -7.58 9.21 -15.21
C GLY A 80 -8.17 10.61 -15.29
N THR A 81 -7.41 11.58 -15.82
CA THR A 81 -7.83 12.97 -15.95
C THR A 81 -9.10 13.06 -16.80
N GLY A 82 -10.12 13.74 -16.25
CA GLY A 82 -11.43 13.89 -16.90
C GLY A 82 -12.40 12.73 -16.65
N ILE A 83 -11.96 11.64 -16.02
CA ILE A 83 -12.84 10.55 -15.57
C ILE A 83 -13.08 10.65 -14.05
N PHE A 84 -12.05 11.03 -13.31
CA PHE A 84 -12.03 11.06 -11.85
C PHE A 84 -11.62 12.45 -11.34
N LYS A 85 -12.37 13.00 -10.38
CA LYS A 85 -12.09 14.28 -9.71
C LYS A 85 -10.81 14.21 -8.87
N ALA A 86 -10.40 13.01 -8.43
CA ALA A 86 -9.12 12.78 -7.75
C ALA A 86 -7.90 13.22 -8.57
N ALA A 87 -8.00 13.21 -9.90
CA ALA A 87 -6.96 13.74 -10.76
C ALA A 87 -6.75 15.25 -10.56
N ASP A 88 -7.79 16.00 -10.20
CA ASP A 88 -7.77 17.46 -10.01
C ASP A 88 -7.26 17.90 -8.63
N VAL A 89 -7.20 16.98 -7.65
CA VAL A 89 -6.59 17.23 -6.35
C VAL A 89 -5.07 17.30 -6.53
N VAL A 90 -4.55 18.43 -7.01
CA VAL A 90 -3.13 18.62 -7.29
C VAL A 90 -2.55 19.67 -6.36
N GLN A 91 -1.55 19.29 -5.57
CA GLN A 91 -0.70 20.27 -4.92
C GLN A 91 0.38 20.69 -5.91
N ARG A 92 0.38 21.96 -6.33
CA ARG A 92 1.46 22.47 -7.20
C ARG A 92 2.67 22.82 -6.34
N ALA A 93 3.73 22.03 -6.45
CA ALA A 93 5.04 22.35 -5.93
C ALA A 93 6.09 22.23 -7.05
N GLN A 94 7.04 23.16 -7.06
CA GLN A 94 8.22 23.04 -7.93
C GLN A 94 9.24 22.06 -7.34
N TRP A 95 9.29 22.01 -6.01
CA TRP A 95 10.24 21.22 -5.24
C TRP A 95 9.51 20.42 -4.18
N VAL A 96 9.92 19.17 -4.02
CA VAL A 96 9.49 18.29 -2.94
C VAL A 96 10.69 18.00 -2.06
N GLU A 97 10.52 18.04 -0.75
CA GLU A 97 11.57 17.69 0.19
C GLU A 97 11.43 16.23 0.60
N ILE A 98 12.52 15.46 0.46
CA ILE A 98 12.60 14.05 0.86
C ILE A 98 13.80 13.83 1.81
N PRO A 99 13.75 12.84 2.70
CA PRO A 99 14.93 12.44 3.48
C PRO A 99 16.04 11.89 2.57
N VAL A 100 17.29 12.07 2.98
CA VAL A 100 18.46 11.50 2.27
C VAL A 100 18.62 10.01 2.57
N MET A 101 18.21 9.57 3.77
CA MET A 101 18.36 8.20 4.27
C MET A 101 16.99 7.62 4.61
N PHE A 102 16.73 6.35 4.27
CA PHE A 102 15.46 5.69 4.62
C PHE A 102 15.28 5.54 6.12
N GLU A 103 16.33 5.16 6.84
CA GLU A 103 16.32 5.04 8.29
C GLU A 103 16.95 6.29 8.87
N SER A 104 16.12 7.29 9.18
CA SER A 104 16.56 8.57 9.72
C SER A 104 15.48 9.27 10.51
N LEU A 105 15.89 10.28 11.29
CA LEU A 105 14.99 11.24 11.92
C LEU A 105 14.09 11.90 10.87
N GLU A 106 14.68 12.32 9.76
CA GLU A 106 13.98 13.01 8.67
C GLU A 106 12.93 12.11 8.01
N THR A 107 13.13 10.80 7.97
CA THR A 107 12.09 9.86 7.50
C THR A 107 10.91 9.80 8.45
N LEU A 108 11.13 9.78 9.77
CA LEU A 108 10.04 9.77 10.74
C LEU A 108 9.20 11.06 10.64
N GLU A 109 9.87 12.21 10.48
CA GLU A 109 9.19 13.47 10.21
C GLU A 109 8.45 13.45 8.86
N PHE A 110 9.03 12.85 7.82
CA PHE A 110 8.39 12.69 6.50
C PHE A 110 7.17 11.77 6.55
N MET A 111 7.21 10.71 7.36
CA MET A 111 6.07 9.82 7.58
C MET A 111 4.88 10.59 8.16
N GLY A 112 5.15 11.59 9.00
CA GLY A 112 4.14 12.50 9.52
C GLY A 112 4.18 12.71 11.03
N TYR A 113 5.21 12.22 11.73
CA TYR A 113 5.42 12.54 13.14
C TYR A 113 5.81 14.00 13.33
N ASP A 114 5.42 14.59 14.45
CA ASP A 114 5.99 15.88 14.84
C ASP A 114 7.50 15.74 15.15
N PRO A 115 8.28 16.83 15.11
CA PRO A 115 9.73 16.76 15.32
C PRO A 115 10.17 16.20 16.68
N ALA A 116 9.38 16.42 17.73
CA ALA A 116 9.73 15.96 19.07
C ALA A 116 9.55 14.44 19.19
N MET A 117 8.43 13.93 18.69
CA MET A 117 8.16 12.48 18.63
C MET A 117 9.10 11.78 17.66
N ALA A 118 9.34 12.34 16.47
CA ALA A 118 10.31 11.81 15.52
C ALA A 118 11.70 11.67 16.16
N LYS A 119 12.14 12.67 16.94
CA LYS A 119 13.39 12.61 17.70
C LYS A 119 13.38 11.53 18.77
N TYR A 120 12.32 11.45 19.58
CA TYR A 120 12.17 10.43 20.61
C TYR A 120 12.24 9.02 20.01
N LEU A 121 11.49 8.78 18.94
CA LEU A 121 11.49 7.53 18.20
C LEU A 121 12.90 7.25 17.65
N TRP A 122 13.52 8.21 16.97
CA TRP A 122 14.87 8.01 16.45
C TRP A 122 15.89 7.65 17.54
N ASP A 123 15.88 8.36 18.67
CA ASP A 123 16.75 8.08 19.81
C ASP A 123 16.47 6.68 20.38
N SER A 124 15.22 6.25 20.45
CA SER A 124 14.86 4.88 20.83
C SER A 124 15.41 3.85 19.83
N TRP A 125 15.16 4.06 18.54
CA TRP A 125 15.60 3.19 17.45
C TRP A 125 17.10 2.95 17.47
N VAL A 126 17.92 4.01 17.56
CA VAL A 126 19.39 3.89 17.52
C VAL A 126 19.97 3.17 18.75
N ASN A 127 19.25 3.17 19.87
CA ASN A 127 19.64 2.52 21.12
C ASN A 127 19.16 1.08 21.25
N ILE A 128 18.33 0.58 20.32
CA ILE A 128 17.91 -0.82 20.36
C ILE A 128 19.14 -1.73 20.19
N PRO A 129 19.43 -2.64 21.14
CA PRO A 129 20.58 -3.52 21.07
C PRO A 129 20.50 -4.43 19.85
N PHE A 130 21.63 -4.56 19.16
CA PHE A 130 21.77 -5.49 18.04
C PHE A 130 21.88 -6.91 18.57
N ASP A 131 20.76 -7.64 18.58
CA ASP A 131 20.80 -9.09 18.59
C ASP A 131 20.85 -9.61 17.15
N ASP A 132 21.75 -10.55 16.89
CA ASP A 132 22.53 -10.59 15.66
C ASP A 132 21.82 -11.16 14.39
N ASP A 133 20.53 -11.51 14.43
CA ASP A 133 19.96 -12.41 13.39
C ASP A 133 18.57 -12.08 12.81
N ILE A 134 17.93 -10.94 13.11
CA ILE A 134 16.55 -10.69 12.64
C ILE A 134 16.42 -9.36 11.86
N HIS A 135 16.15 -9.49 10.56
CA HIS A 135 15.62 -8.53 9.57
C HIS A 135 15.53 -7.02 9.93
N GLN A 136 16.65 -6.29 9.85
CA GLN A 136 16.76 -4.87 10.29
C GLN A 136 15.89 -3.86 9.51
N THR A 137 15.72 -4.00 8.20
CA THR A 137 14.99 -2.99 7.38
C THR A 137 13.48 -3.12 7.48
N GLU A 138 12.94 -4.34 7.47
CA GLU A 138 11.51 -4.57 7.69
C GLU A 138 11.14 -4.14 9.11
N TRP A 139 12.10 -4.27 10.03
CA TRP A 139 11.92 -3.83 11.40
C TRP A 139 11.77 -2.33 11.54
N PHE A 140 12.52 -1.47 10.85
CA PHE A 140 12.36 -0.01 11.01
C PHE A 140 10.94 0.46 10.68
N GLU A 141 10.35 -0.09 9.62
CA GLU A 141 9.03 0.30 9.14
C GLU A 141 7.93 -0.19 10.07
N GLU A 142 7.99 -1.46 10.45
CA GLU A 142 7.05 -2.05 11.41
C GLU A 142 7.18 -1.37 12.77
N TRP A 143 8.40 -1.15 13.24
CA TRP A 143 8.72 -0.49 14.50
C TRP A 143 8.27 0.98 14.51
N SER A 144 8.54 1.74 13.44
CA SER A 144 8.13 3.14 13.37
C SER A 144 6.60 3.27 13.30
N LEU A 145 5.89 2.33 12.70
CA LEU A 145 4.43 2.30 12.69
C LEU A 145 3.85 1.68 13.97
N SER A 146 4.61 0.89 14.74
CA SER A 146 4.11 0.22 15.93
C SER A 146 3.66 1.21 17.00
N HIS A 147 4.31 2.37 17.10
CA HIS A 147 3.90 3.44 17.99
C HIS A 147 2.46 3.90 17.75
N VAL A 148 2.03 3.93 16.48
CA VAL A 148 0.65 4.28 16.12
C VAL A 148 -0.24 3.05 16.04
N LYS A 149 0.25 1.85 15.69
CA LYS A 149 -0.60 0.67 15.46
C LYS A 149 -0.83 -0.22 16.68
N GLU A 150 0.15 -0.30 17.57
CA GLU A 150 0.05 -1.15 18.74
C GLU A 150 -0.93 -0.56 19.73
N ASP A 151 -1.69 -1.45 20.36
CA ASP A 151 -2.80 -1.14 21.24
C ASP A 151 -2.31 -0.18 22.35
N PRO A 152 -2.76 1.09 22.39
CA PRO A 152 -2.27 2.11 23.32
C PRO A 152 -2.59 1.83 24.79
N LYS A 153 -2.98 0.60 25.14
CA LYS A 153 -3.26 0.15 26.50
C LYS A 153 -2.16 0.47 27.49
N GLU A 154 -0.91 0.57 27.04
CA GLU A 154 0.21 0.99 27.89
C GLU A 154 0.37 2.52 27.98
N LEU A 155 -0.16 3.27 27.02
CA LEU A 155 0.01 4.72 26.88
C LEU A 155 -1.27 5.54 27.15
N TYR A 156 -2.41 4.90 27.40
CA TYR A 156 -3.70 5.55 27.67
C TYR A 156 -4.17 6.53 26.58
N LEU A 157 -3.77 6.34 25.32
CA LEU A 157 -4.18 7.24 24.24
C LEU A 157 -5.66 7.08 23.93
N HIS A 158 -6.35 8.20 23.80
CA HIS A 158 -7.74 8.29 23.39
C HIS A 158 -7.82 8.24 21.86
N ASP A 159 -8.35 7.15 21.31
CA ASP A 159 -8.70 7.10 19.89
C ASP A 159 -10.05 7.79 19.65
N ALA A 160 -10.25 8.30 18.43
CA ALA A 160 -11.45 8.99 18.01
C ALA A 160 -12.08 8.26 16.81
N PHE A 161 -13.39 8.11 16.80
CA PHE A 161 -14.13 7.33 15.80
C PHE A 161 -15.25 8.15 15.14
N GLY A 162 -15.93 8.99 15.91
CA GLY A 162 -17.12 9.72 15.49
C GLY A 162 -16.97 11.25 15.57
N PRO A 163 -17.99 12.00 15.13
CA PRO A 163 -18.04 13.46 15.20
C PRO A 163 -18.08 14.02 16.62
N GLU A 164 -18.54 13.24 17.59
CA GLU A 164 -18.58 13.61 19.01
C GLU A 164 -17.23 13.47 19.73
N ASP A 165 -16.29 12.72 19.14
CA ASP A 165 -14.98 12.51 19.73
C ASP A 165 -14.04 13.71 19.51
N ASN A 166 -13.10 13.90 20.43
CA ASN A 166 -12.10 14.95 20.31
C ASN A 166 -10.94 14.51 19.40
N TRP A 167 -11.15 14.58 18.09
CA TRP A 167 -10.13 14.22 17.08
C TRP A 167 -8.84 15.02 17.18
N GLU A 168 -8.91 16.32 17.51
CA GLU A 168 -7.71 17.15 17.70
C GLU A 168 -6.85 16.61 18.84
N GLN A 169 -7.47 16.29 19.98
CA GLN A 169 -6.77 15.68 21.11
C GLN A 169 -6.20 14.30 20.75
N ALA A 170 -6.96 13.45 20.05
CA ALA A 170 -6.47 12.15 19.61
C ALA A 170 -5.24 12.27 18.69
N LEU A 171 -5.24 13.23 17.76
CA LEU A 171 -4.12 13.52 16.88
C LEU A 171 -2.92 14.13 17.64
N ASP A 172 -3.16 14.98 18.63
CA ASP A 172 -2.13 15.50 19.54
C ASP A 172 -1.46 14.38 20.35
N GLU A 173 -2.26 13.46 20.89
CA GLU A 173 -1.78 12.31 21.68
C GLU A 173 -0.97 11.33 20.81
N LEU A 174 -1.33 11.16 19.54
CA LEU A 174 -0.55 10.41 18.55
C LEU A 174 0.71 11.17 18.04
N CYS A 175 0.93 12.40 18.51
CA CYS A 175 2.09 13.24 18.18
C CYS A 175 2.32 13.38 16.67
N VAL A 176 1.24 13.59 15.93
CA VAL A 176 1.31 13.81 14.48
C VAL A 176 1.63 15.27 14.15
N SER A 177 2.41 15.45 13.09
CA SER A 177 2.75 16.76 12.54
C SER A 177 1.50 17.58 12.21
N THR A 178 1.61 18.90 12.34
CA THR A 178 0.53 19.84 12.02
C THR A 178 0.02 19.67 10.59
N THR A 179 0.90 19.37 9.63
CA THR A 179 0.53 19.15 8.23
C THR A 179 -0.38 17.93 8.08
N LEU A 180 0.01 16.78 8.63
CA LEU A 180 -0.80 15.56 8.55
C LEU A 180 -2.12 15.73 9.32
N ARG A 181 -2.08 16.39 10.47
CA ARG A 181 -3.26 16.72 11.26
C ARG A 181 -4.27 17.54 10.46
N GLN A 182 -3.83 18.63 9.84
CA GLN A 182 -4.69 19.47 8.99
C GLN A 182 -5.27 18.68 7.82
N ALA A 183 -4.48 17.79 7.21
CA ALA A 183 -4.97 16.95 6.13
C ALA A 183 -6.04 15.96 6.59
N ILE A 184 -5.89 15.35 7.78
CA ILE A 184 -6.92 14.47 8.36
C ILE A 184 -8.15 15.27 8.79
N MET A 185 -7.96 16.48 9.34
CA MET A 185 -9.06 17.29 9.86
C MET A 185 -9.84 18.08 8.79
N ALA A 186 -9.48 17.95 7.51
CA ALA A 186 -10.12 18.67 6.41
C ALA A 186 -11.64 18.41 6.32
N GLU A 187 -12.43 19.48 6.40
CA GLU A 187 -13.91 19.44 6.40
C GLU A 187 -14.49 18.72 5.18
N LEU A 188 -13.84 18.83 4.01
CA LEU A 188 -14.28 18.18 2.76
C LEU A 188 -14.39 16.66 2.87
N PHE A 189 -13.61 16.05 3.77
CA PHE A 189 -13.51 14.61 3.96
C PHE A 189 -13.98 14.17 5.35
N GLU A 190 -14.78 15.00 6.02
CA GLU A 190 -15.33 14.69 7.35
C GLU A 190 -16.06 13.35 7.37
N ASP A 191 -16.89 13.07 6.36
CA ASP A 191 -17.63 11.82 6.23
C ASP A 191 -16.70 10.60 6.10
N LEU A 192 -15.63 10.72 5.30
CA LEU A 192 -14.63 9.66 5.15
C LEU A 192 -13.78 9.47 6.42
N ARG A 193 -13.45 10.57 7.10
CA ARG A 193 -12.73 10.54 8.38
C ARG A 193 -13.42 9.64 9.38
N TYR A 194 -14.76 9.64 9.44
CA TYR A 194 -15.49 8.78 10.37
C TYR A 194 -15.74 7.34 9.87
N THR A 195 -15.21 6.95 8.69
CA THR A 195 -15.27 5.56 8.23
C THR A 195 -14.26 4.64 8.91
N ALA A 196 -13.29 5.19 9.65
CA ALA A 196 -12.35 4.45 10.49
C ALA A 196 -11.88 5.33 11.66
N SER A 197 -11.08 4.75 12.57
CA SER A 197 -10.57 5.50 13.71
C SER A 197 -9.45 6.48 13.35
N CYS A 198 -9.18 7.44 14.24
CA CYS A 198 -8.09 8.39 14.11
C CYS A 198 -6.75 7.65 14.01
N GLN A 199 -6.49 6.71 14.91
CA GLN A 199 -5.31 5.85 14.90
C GLN A 199 -5.14 5.13 13.55
N PHE A 200 -6.23 4.59 13.00
CA PHE A 200 -6.22 3.94 11.70
C PHE A 200 -5.77 4.89 10.59
N TRP A 201 -6.38 6.08 10.48
CA TRP A 201 -6.07 7.01 9.40
C TRP A 201 -4.67 7.59 9.46
N VAL A 202 -4.15 7.78 10.68
CA VAL A 202 -2.76 8.19 10.91
C VAL A 202 -1.81 7.09 10.43
N ALA A 203 -2.03 5.83 10.87
CA ALA A 203 -1.19 4.71 10.46
C ALA A 203 -1.16 4.53 8.94
N GLU A 204 -2.33 4.57 8.29
CA GLU A 204 -2.44 4.46 6.83
C GLU A 204 -1.70 5.60 6.12
N ALA A 205 -1.85 6.85 6.57
CA ALA A 205 -1.17 7.98 5.95
C ALA A 205 0.37 7.88 6.10
N MET A 206 0.85 7.42 7.25
CA MET A 206 2.28 7.18 7.49
C MET A 206 2.83 6.06 6.61
N GLU A 207 2.08 4.96 6.44
CA GLU A 207 2.40 3.88 5.50
C GLU A 207 2.47 4.37 4.06
N ASP A 208 1.52 5.20 3.64
CA ASP A 208 1.50 5.79 2.31
C ASP A 208 2.72 6.66 2.08
N ASN A 209 3.06 7.54 3.03
CA ASN A 209 4.26 8.38 2.95
C ASN A 209 5.54 7.51 2.88
N LEU A 210 5.64 6.44 3.66
CA LEU A 210 6.79 5.54 3.56
C LEU A 210 6.84 4.80 2.20
N THR A 211 5.69 4.38 1.68
CA THR A 211 5.57 3.73 0.36
C THR A 211 5.96 4.68 -0.77
N VAL A 212 5.67 5.97 -0.63
CA VAL A 212 6.15 7.03 -1.53
C VAL A 212 7.66 7.01 -1.61
N LEU A 213 8.39 7.01 -0.48
CA LEU A 213 9.85 7.03 -0.49
C LEU A 213 10.45 5.82 -1.21
N LYS A 214 9.88 4.63 -1.00
CA LYS A 214 10.31 3.40 -1.68
C LYS A 214 10.08 3.47 -3.18
N THR A 215 8.91 3.97 -3.58
CA THR A 215 8.55 4.12 -4.99
C THR A 215 9.46 5.15 -5.66
N LEU A 216 9.71 6.29 -5.00
CA LEU A 216 10.62 7.32 -5.47
C LEU A 216 12.06 6.82 -5.62
N GLU A 217 12.61 6.06 -4.66
CA GLU A 217 13.94 5.45 -4.81
C GLU A 217 14.02 4.63 -6.09
N TYR A 218 13.01 3.77 -6.31
CA TYR A 218 12.97 2.89 -7.47
C TYR A 218 12.89 3.69 -8.78
N GLU A 219 12.01 4.69 -8.83
CA GLU A 219 11.82 5.53 -10.02
C GLU A 219 13.02 6.39 -10.33
N LEU A 220 13.59 7.07 -9.33
CA LEU A 220 14.80 7.88 -9.48
C LEU A 220 15.99 7.03 -9.90
N LYS A 221 16.12 5.80 -9.36
CA LYS A 221 17.14 4.85 -9.80
C LYS A 221 16.99 4.49 -11.28
N ARG A 222 15.79 4.08 -11.67
CA ARG A 222 15.47 3.72 -13.07
C ARG A 222 15.71 4.89 -14.02
N ASN A 223 15.24 6.08 -13.66
CA ASN A 223 15.40 7.30 -14.45
C ASN A 223 16.87 7.71 -14.56
N GLY A 224 17.62 7.63 -13.45
CA GLY A 224 19.04 7.94 -13.42
C GLY A 224 19.88 7.00 -14.28
N GLU A 225 19.67 5.69 -14.17
CA GLU A 225 20.32 4.68 -15.02
C GLU A 225 20.02 4.92 -16.51
N TYR A 226 18.76 5.25 -16.84
CA TYR A 226 18.36 5.58 -18.19
C TYR A 226 19.08 6.84 -18.71
N LEU A 227 19.03 7.94 -17.95
CA LEU A 227 19.63 9.22 -18.32
C LEU A 227 21.17 9.13 -18.46
N MET A 228 21.83 8.33 -17.62
CA MET A 228 23.26 8.04 -17.77
C MET A 228 23.55 7.24 -19.05
N SER A 229 22.68 6.29 -19.41
CA SER A 229 22.87 5.45 -20.60
C SER A 229 22.75 6.23 -21.92
N ILE A 230 21.90 7.26 -21.98
CA ILE A 230 21.76 8.12 -23.16
C ILE A 230 22.94 9.09 -23.30
N ASN A 231 23.43 9.65 -22.19
CA ASN A 231 24.55 10.61 -22.21
C ASN A 231 25.86 9.95 -22.64
N PHE A 232 26.07 8.68 -22.30
CA PHE A 232 27.29 7.96 -22.66
C PHE A 232 27.39 7.61 -24.15
N LYS A 233 26.26 7.51 -24.87
CA LYS A 233 26.24 7.18 -26.30
C LYS A 233 26.43 8.40 -27.21
N GLY A 234 26.24 9.61 -26.69
CA GLY A 234 26.28 10.85 -27.47
C GLY A 234 27.68 11.37 -27.85
N THR A 235 28.75 10.89 -27.21
CA THR A 235 30.12 11.36 -27.44
C THR A 235 30.95 10.45 -28.35
N GLY A 236 30.33 9.43 -28.96
CA GLY A 236 30.98 8.48 -29.89
C GLY A 236 31.11 8.97 -31.34
N GLY A 237 30.89 10.26 -31.61
CA GLY A 237 31.34 10.87 -32.85
C GLY A 237 32.88 10.86 -32.85
N THR A 238 33.46 10.10 -33.77
CA THR A 238 34.89 9.86 -34.02
C THR A 238 35.72 11.14 -34.11
N GLY A 239 36.00 11.75 -32.96
CA GLY A 239 36.82 12.93 -32.80
C GLY A 239 37.56 12.83 -31.48
N SER A 240 38.77 12.28 -31.55
CA SER A 240 39.74 12.20 -30.46
C SER A 240 39.81 13.50 -29.66
N LEU A 241 39.32 13.48 -28.42
CA LEU A 241 39.72 14.37 -27.33
C LEU A 241 39.22 13.78 -26.02
N ALA A 242 40.00 12.84 -25.49
CA ALA A 242 39.96 12.47 -24.10
C ALA A 242 40.30 13.72 -23.26
N ARG A 243 39.27 14.43 -22.78
CA ARG A 243 39.41 15.38 -21.68
C ARG A 243 38.99 14.65 -20.41
N THR A 244 40.02 14.20 -19.73
CA THR A 244 40.01 13.54 -18.44
C THR A 244 39.37 14.45 -17.40
N VAL A 245 38.15 14.14 -16.97
CA VAL A 245 37.68 14.55 -15.64
C VAL A 245 38.22 13.49 -14.68
N HIS A 246 39.43 13.73 -14.16
CA HIS A 246 39.96 12.96 -13.06
C HIS A 246 39.20 13.32 -11.78
N ALA A 247 38.20 12.51 -11.42
CA ALA A 247 37.86 12.34 -10.00
C ALA A 247 38.82 11.28 -9.42
N PRO A 248 39.48 11.54 -8.28
CA PRO A 248 40.38 10.57 -7.68
C PRO A 248 39.56 9.47 -7.02
N TYR A 249 39.58 8.26 -7.59
CA TYR A 249 39.17 7.02 -6.90
C TYR A 249 40.34 6.03 -6.90
N PRO A 250 40.51 5.26 -5.80
CA PRO A 250 41.47 4.16 -5.77
C PRO A 250 40.98 3.00 -6.66
N PRO A 251 41.89 2.20 -7.24
CA PRO A 251 41.54 1.13 -8.16
C PRO A 251 40.82 0.00 -7.44
N PHE A 252 39.63 -0.34 -7.91
CA PHE A 252 38.85 -1.50 -7.48
C PHE A 252 39.28 -2.72 -8.31
N ASP A 253 39.85 -3.74 -7.66
CA ASP A 253 40.27 -4.98 -8.34
C ASP A 253 39.08 -5.93 -8.54
N GLY A 254 38.50 -5.88 -9.75
CA GLY A 254 37.33 -6.66 -10.15
C GLY A 254 37.56 -8.15 -10.45
N ARG A 255 38.73 -8.73 -10.12
CA ARG A 255 39.05 -10.11 -10.55
C ARG A 255 38.53 -11.23 -9.65
N VAL A 256 37.98 -10.95 -8.47
CA VAL A 256 37.63 -12.01 -7.49
C VAL A 256 36.16 -12.46 -7.54
N LEU A 257 35.24 -11.67 -8.12
CA LEU A 257 33.80 -11.97 -8.05
C LEU A 257 33.23 -12.85 -9.18
N HIS A 258 33.91 -12.95 -10.33
CA HIS A 258 33.37 -13.69 -11.48
C HIS A 258 33.64 -15.20 -11.46
N THR A 259 34.69 -15.67 -10.77
CA THR A 259 35.02 -17.10 -10.69
C THR A 259 34.17 -17.85 -9.66
N ARG A 260 33.79 -17.21 -8.55
CA ARG A 260 33.01 -17.86 -7.48
C ARG A 260 31.57 -18.17 -7.90
N ARG A 261 30.93 -17.28 -8.66
CA ARG A 261 29.54 -17.43 -9.12
C ARG A 261 29.35 -18.52 -10.16
N ARG A 262 30.41 -18.87 -10.91
CA ARG A 262 30.36 -19.92 -11.94
C ARG A 262 30.45 -21.33 -11.31
N ALA A 263 31.20 -21.48 -10.21
CA ALA A 263 31.31 -22.73 -9.48
C ALA A 263 30.03 -23.09 -8.71
N GLU A 264 29.34 -22.10 -8.10
CA GLU A 264 28.07 -22.33 -7.38
C GLU A 264 26.92 -22.75 -8.31
N ILE A 265 26.86 -22.22 -9.53
CA ILE A 265 25.84 -22.59 -10.52
C ILE A 265 26.07 -24.03 -11.03
N GLU A 266 27.33 -24.46 -11.14
CA GLU A 266 27.68 -25.80 -11.61
C GLU A 266 27.47 -26.89 -10.54
N GLU A 267 27.53 -26.55 -9.25
CA GLU A 267 27.13 -27.45 -8.15
C GLU A 267 25.60 -27.60 -8.02
N LEU A 268 24.84 -26.51 -8.21
CA LEU A 268 23.37 -26.56 -8.12
C LEU A 268 22.76 -27.41 -9.25
N ASP A 269 23.36 -27.42 -10.44
CA ASP A 269 22.87 -28.24 -11.57
C ASP A 269 23.18 -29.74 -11.41
N LYS A 270 24.17 -30.11 -10.58
CA LYS A 270 24.46 -31.52 -10.23
C LYS A 270 23.43 -32.11 -9.27
N HIS A 271 22.86 -31.30 -8.38
CA HIS A 271 21.84 -31.77 -7.42
C HIS A 271 20.44 -31.93 -8.03
N SER A 272 20.14 -31.28 -9.16
CA SER A 272 18.83 -31.37 -9.83
C SER A 272 18.59 -32.69 -10.60
N LYS A 273 19.59 -33.57 -10.73
CA LYS A 273 19.48 -34.82 -11.51
C LYS A 273 19.12 -36.07 -10.70
N MET A 274 18.91 -35.95 -9.38
CA MET A 274 18.39 -37.08 -8.59
C MET A 274 16.86 -37.06 -8.61
N GLY A 275 16.28 -37.94 -9.43
CA GLY A 275 14.83 -38.15 -9.48
C GLY A 275 14.27 -38.59 -8.12
N PRO A 276 12.96 -38.37 -7.88
CA PRO A 276 12.33 -38.68 -6.59
C PRO A 276 12.34 -40.20 -6.30
N PRO A 277 12.52 -40.61 -5.03
CA PRO A 277 12.50 -42.01 -4.67
C PRO A 277 11.10 -42.63 -4.85
N PRO A 278 11.02 -43.94 -5.17
CA PRO A 278 9.75 -44.60 -5.43
C PRO A 278 8.92 -44.75 -4.15
N VAL A 279 7.71 -44.17 -4.18
CA VAL A 279 6.71 -44.29 -3.11
C VAL A 279 6.10 -45.68 -3.12
N ARG A 280 6.27 -46.45 -2.04
CA ARG A 280 5.57 -47.74 -1.85
C ARG A 280 4.15 -47.49 -1.34
N PRO A 281 3.12 -48.20 -1.86
CA PRO A 281 1.75 -48.01 -1.41
C PRO A 281 1.48 -48.72 -0.08
N ALA A 282 1.10 -47.95 0.95
CA ALA A 282 0.62 -48.48 2.22
C ALA A 282 -0.84 -48.94 2.09
N LYS A 283 -1.07 -50.24 2.25
CA LYS A 283 -2.42 -50.83 2.32
C LYS A 283 -3.02 -50.59 3.71
N ILE A 284 -3.85 -49.56 3.86
CA ILE A 284 -4.68 -49.35 5.06
C ILE A 284 -6.05 -50.00 4.83
N LYS A 285 -6.28 -51.16 5.46
CA LYS A 285 -7.63 -51.75 5.58
C LYS A 285 -8.34 -51.13 6.78
N ARG A 286 -9.33 -50.26 6.53
CA ARG A 286 -10.29 -49.81 7.56
C ARG A 286 -11.65 -50.49 7.33
N LYS A 287 -12.04 -51.35 8.27
CA LYS A 287 -13.41 -51.89 8.39
C LYS A 287 -14.34 -50.77 8.87
N LYS A 288 -15.34 -50.42 8.05
CA LYS A 288 -16.38 -49.43 8.38
C LYS A 288 -17.60 -50.17 8.94
N LYS A 289 -17.87 -50.00 10.24
CA LYS A 289 -19.09 -50.49 10.90
C LYS A 289 -20.11 -49.34 10.86
N MET A 290 -21.16 -49.49 10.04
CA MET A 290 -22.26 -48.52 9.97
C MET A 290 -23.07 -48.56 11.28
N ARG A 291 -23.24 -47.41 11.93
CA ARG A 291 -24.30 -47.16 12.90
C ARG A 291 -25.09 -45.95 12.40
N GLY A 292 -26.39 -46.14 12.19
CA GLY A 292 -27.32 -45.11 11.74
C GLY A 292 -27.49 -44.02 12.78
N GLY A 293 -27.27 -42.77 12.35
CA GLY A 293 -27.55 -41.57 13.11
C GLY A 293 -28.71 -40.82 12.47
N ARG A 294 -29.71 -40.49 13.29
CA ARG A 294 -30.91 -39.70 12.97
C ARG A 294 -30.54 -38.40 12.27
N GLU A 295 -31.16 -38.17 11.11
CA GLU A 295 -31.20 -36.87 10.43
C GLU A 295 -31.95 -35.87 11.33
N ARG A 296 -31.25 -34.84 11.79
CA ARG A 296 -31.91 -33.60 12.26
C ARG A 296 -32.11 -32.73 11.02
N GLY A 297 -33.36 -32.51 10.66
CA GLY A 297 -33.74 -31.61 9.57
C GLY A 297 -33.26 -30.18 9.88
N HIS A 298 -32.21 -29.74 9.21
CA HIS A 298 -31.90 -28.33 9.09
C HIS A 298 -32.96 -27.70 8.19
N LYS A 299 -33.82 -26.85 8.77
CA LYS A 299 -34.68 -25.97 7.99
C LYS A 299 -33.79 -25.02 7.15
N PRO A 300 -34.02 -24.87 5.84
CA PRO A 300 -33.32 -23.86 5.05
C PRO A 300 -33.61 -22.48 5.67
N LEU A 301 -32.54 -21.71 5.90
CA LEU A 301 -32.64 -20.32 6.37
C LEU A 301 -33.51 -19.53 5.38
N LEU A 302 -34.62 -19.04 5.92
CA LEU A 302 -35.69 -18.33 5.25
C LEU A 302 -35.23 -16.95 4.72
N GLY A 303 -35.69 -16.60 3.52
CA GLY A 303 -36.18 -15.24 3.26
C GLY A 303 -35.34 -14.29 2.43
N LEU A 304 -34.31 -14.73 1.69
CA LEU A 304 -33.78 -13.92 0.59
C LEU A 304 -34.50 -14.35 -0.68
N SER A 305 -35.50 -13.58 -1.13
CA SER A 305 -36.05 -13.78 -2.46
C SER A 305 -34.95 -13.50 -3.47
N ALA A 306 -34.34 -14.55 -4.00
CA ALA A 306 -33.52 -14.43 -5.19
C ALA A 306 -34.41 -13.77 -6.25
N PHE A 307 -34.07 -12.53 -6.63
CA PHE A 307 -34.71 -11.87 -7.75
C PHE A 307 -34.53 -12.80 -8.95
N TYR A 308 -35.62 -13.44 -9.39
CA TYR A 308 -35.60 -14.33 -10.54
C TYR A 308 -35.46 -13.47 -11.79
N ILE A 309 -34.21 -13.25 -12.23
CA ILE A 309 -33.93 -12.57 -13.48
C ILE A 309 -34.02 -13.63 -14.61
N PRO A 310 -34.83 -13.43 -15.66
CA PRO A 310 -34.96 -14.38 -16.75
C PRO A 310 -33.61 -14.67 -17.43
N SER A 311 -33.28 -15.94 -17.60
CA SER A 311 -31.97 -16.45 -18.06
C SER A 311 -31.55 -16.07 -19.50
N GLY A 312 -32.40 -15.38 -20.26
CA GLY A 312 -32.18 -15.15 -21.70
C GLY A 312 -31.38 -13.89 -22.10
N ARG A 313 -31.05 -12.99 -21.16
CA ARG A 313 -30.30 -11.73 -21.48
C ARG A 313 -29.18 -11.35 -20.49
N ILE A 314 -28.93 -12.17 -19.47
CA ILE A 314 -28.01 -11.82 -18.38
C ILE A 314 -26.53 -11.92 -18.81
N SER A 315 -26.22 -12.75 -19.82
CA SER A 315 -24.82 -13.04 -20.21
C SER A 315 -24.01 -11.82 -20.64
N ASP A 316 -24.68 -10.77 -21.13
CA ASP A 316 -24.01 -9.60 -21.69
C ASP A 316 -23.90 -8.45 -20.67
N MET A 317 -24.60 -8.55 -19.53
CA MET A 317 -24.52 -7.55 -18.48
C MET A 317 -23.22 -7.72 -17.69
N LYS A 318 -22.51 -6.61 -17.54
CA LYS A 318 -21.25 -6.51 -16.79
C LYS A 318 -21.36 -5.41 -15.76
N THR A 319 -20.99 -5.72 -14.52
CA THR A 319 -20.76 -4.73 -13.48
C THR A 319 -19.31 -4.31 -13.48
N LYS A 320 -19.06 -3.01 -13.36
CA LYS A 320 -17.72 -2.48 -13.15
C LYS A 320 -17.49 -2.34 -11.66
N LEU A 321 -16.33 -2.80 -11.21
CA LEU A 321 -15.87 -2.68 -9.85
C LEU A 321 -14.63 -1.80 -9.82
N TYR A 322 -14.61 -0.86 -8.90
CA TYR A 322 -13.54 0.10 -8.73
C TYR A 322 -12.84 -0.13 -7.40
N ARG A 323 -11.55 0.11 -7.38
CA ARG A 323 -10.73 0.07 -6.17
C ARG A 323 -9.65 1.13 -6.25
N VAL A 324 -9.46 1.85 -5.16
CA VAL A 324 -8.33 2.77 -4.98
C VAL A 324 -7.15 2.01 -4.39
N GLY A 325 -5.96 2.27 -4.92
CA GLY A 325 -4.72 1.79 -4.34
C GLY A 325 -3.55 2.72 -4.65
N ASN A 326 -2.40 2.48 -4.03
CA ASN A 326 -1.14 3.03 -4.52
C ASN A 326 -0.62 2.20 -5.73
N ALA A 327 0.38 2.70 -6.46
CA ALA A 327 0.90 2.02 -7.64
C ALA A 327 1.46 0.62 -7.35
N GLN A 328 2.01 0.39 -6.15
CA GLN A 328 2.48 -0.93 -5.73
C GLN A 328 1.31 -1.90 -5.53
N GLU A 329 0.23 -1.46 -4.88
CA GLU A 329 -1.02 -2.22 -4.73
C GLU A 329 -1.65 -2.52 -6.09
N ALA A 330 -1.75 -1.51 -6.96
CA ALA A 330 -2.22 -1.67 -8.34
C ALA A 330 -1.37 -2.67 -9.13
N TRP A 331 -0.04 -2.58 -8.98
CA TRP A 331 0.88 -3.51 -9.60
C TRP A 331 0.66 -4.94 -9.12
N ARG A 332 0.41 -5.15 -7.82
CA ARG A 332 0.08 -6.47 -7.27
C ARG A 332 -1.18 -7.07 -7.93
N TYR A 333 -2.17 -6.26 -8.28
CA TYR A 333 -3.35 -6.72 -9.04
C TYR A 333 -3.04 -7.05 -10.50
N SER A 334 -2.01 -6.44 -11.09
CA SER A 334 -1.66 -6.68 -12.50
C SER A 334 -0.68 -7.84 -12.70
N CYS A 335 0.26 -8.07 -11.77
CA CYS A 335 1.40 -8.97 -11.96
C CYS A 335 1.38 -10.25 -11.09
N THR A 336 0.75 -10.23 -9.91
CA THR A 336 0.85 -11.33 -8.92
C THR A 336 -0.33 -12.29 -8.91
N PHE A 337 -1.00 -12.48 -10.05
CA PHE A 337 -2.02 -13.52 -10.23
C PHE A 337 -1.56 -14.97 -10.00
N GLN A 338 -0.28 -15.19 -9.66
CA GLN A 338 0.27 -16.51 -9.46
C GLN A 338 0.32 -16.98 -7.99
N GLN A 339 0.49 -16.16 -6.94
CA GLN A 339 0.74 -16.72 -5.59
C GLN A 339 0.33 -15.92 -4.33
N HIS A 340 -0.27 -14.72 -4.39
CA HIS A 340 -0.54 -13.94 -3.16
C HIS A 340 -2.02 -13.55 -2.97
N PHE A 341 -2.42 -13.54 -1.70
CA PHE A 341 -3.74 -13.16 -1.21
C PHE A 341 -4.09 -11.73 -1.63
N PHE A 342 -5.33 -11.50 -2.08
CA PHE A 342 -5.80 -10.14 -2.42
C PHE A 342 -6.04 -9.25 -1.19
N GLY A 343 -5.84 -9.79 0.03
CA GLY A 343 -6.08 -9.10 1.30
C GLY A 343 -5.29 -7.79 1.41
N THR A 344 -5.95 -6.76 1.92
CA THR A 344 -5.37 -5.42 2.05
C THR A 344 -5.65 -4.81 3.41
N HIS A 345 -4.73 -3.94 3.85
CA HIS A 345 -4.77 -3.24 5.13
C HIS A 345 -5.75 -2.06 5.20
N LEU A 346 -6.50 -1.77 4.13
CA LEU A 346 -7.53 -0.73 4.13
C LEU A 346 -8.58 -1.05 5.21
N PRO A 347 -9.22 -0.01 5.80
CA PRO A 347 -10.29 -0.23 6.76
C PRO A 347 -11.50 -0.67 5.94
N SER A 348 -11.60 -1.96 5.66
CA SER A 348 -12.91 -2.48 5.35
C SER A 348 -13.67 -2.57 6.67
N ASP A 349 -14.98 -2.40 6.59
CA ASP A 349 -15.91 -2.79 7.65
C ASP A 349 -15.76 -4.25 8.09
N PHE A 350 -14.88 -5.01 7.42
CA PHE A 350 -14.60 -6.41 7.64
C PHE A 350 -13.12 -6.70 7.97
N GLY A 351 -12.35 -5.68 8.36
CA GLY A 351 -10.96 -5.82 8.81
C GLY A 351 -9.91 -5.94 7.70
N SER A 352 -8.65 -6.12 8.13
CA SER A 352 -7.42 -5.98 7.32
C SER A 352 -7.08 -7.13 6.37
N SER A 353 -7.94 -8.15 6.28
CA SER A 353 -7.70 -9.34 5.45
C SER A 353 -8.54 -9.37 4.19
N LEU A 354 -9.35 -8.33 3.95
CA LEU A 354 -10.37 -8.32 2.94
C LEU A 354 -10.16 -7.22 1.89
N THR A 355 -10.47 -7.59 0.66
CA THR A 355 -10.24 -6.80 -0.54
C THR A 355 -11.49 -5.99 -0.83
N TYR A 356 -11.45 -4.69 -0.56
CA TYR A 356 -12.55 -3.80 -0.86
C TYR A 356 -12.63 -3.48 -2.36
N TRP A 357 -13.84 -3.55 -2.90
CA TRP A 357 -14.23 -3.03 -4.21
C TRP A 357 -15.53 -2.25 -4.08
N THR A 358 -15.84 -1.37 -5.02
CA THR A 358 -17.15 -0.71 -5.07
C THR A 358 -17.70 -0.69 -6.49
N PRO A 359 -19.00 -0.92 -6.69
CA PRO A 359 -19.63 -0.72 -8.00
C PRO A 359 -19.85 0.76 -8.32
N GLN A 360 -19.64 1.67 -7.35
CA GLN A 360 -19.89 3.10 -7.49
C GLN A 360 -18.57 3.82 -7.71
N ARG A 361 -18.38 4.32 -8.93
CA ARG A 361 -17.18 5.05 -9.34
C ARG A 361 -16.91 6.24 -8.42
N GLU A 362 -17.97 6.93 -8.00
CA GLU A 362 -17.95 8.14 -7.17
C GLU A 362 -17.40 7.86 -5.76
N VAL A 363 -17.65 6.66 -5.23
CA VAL A 363 -17.05 6.21 -3.96
C VAL A 363 -15.54 6.04 -4.12
N ALA A 364 -15.10 5.33 -5.17
CA ALA A 364 -13.67 5.16 -5.43
C ALA A 364 -12.98 6.51 -5.68
N ASP A 365 -13.62 7.42 -6.42
CA ASP A 365 -13.10 8.76 -6.65
C ASP A 365 -12.92 9.53 -5.33
N ARG A 366 -13.92 9.50 -4.44
CA ARG A 366 -13.87 10.18 -3.13
C ARG A 366 -12.75 9.63 -2.24
N TYR A 367 -12.55 8.32 -2.19
CA TYR A 367 -11.42 7.71 -1.48
C TYR A 367 -10.06 8.06 -2.11
N ALA A 368 -9.98 8.15 -3.44
CA ALA A 368 -8.75 8.56 -4.12
C ALA A 368 -8.40 10.03 -3.83
N MET A 369 -9.40 10.92 -3.79
CA MET A 369 -9.23 12.31 -3.36
C MET A 369 -8.69 12.40 -1.93
N TRP A 370 -9.28 11.63 -1.01
CA TRP A 370 -8.85 11.59 0.39
C TRP A 370 -7.41 11.12 0.57
N ARG A 371 -7.06 9.98 -0.05
CA ARG A 371 -5.71 9.41 0.04
C ARG A 371 -4.66 10.37 -0.51
N LYS A 372 -4.95 11.02 -1.64
CA LYS A 372 -4.09 12.05 -2.24
C LYS A 372 -3.99 13.31 -1.37
N HIS A 373 -5.05 13.67 -0.64
CA HIS A 373 -5.01 14.82 0.25
C HIS A 373 -4.09 14.59 1.46
N LYS A 374 -4.17 13.42 2.10
CA LYS A 374 -3.32 13.07 3.27
C LYS A 374 -1.87 12.76 2.91
N SER A 375 -1.65 12.15 1.74
CA SER A 375 -0.32 11.86 1.21
C SER A 375 -0.18 12.48 -0.18
N PRO A 376 0.17 13.78 -0.29
CA PRO A 376 0.19 14.49 -1.56
C PRO A 376 1.14 13.91 -2.60
N LEU A 377 2.14 13.13 -2.19
CA LEU A 377 3.14 12.51 -3.05
C LEU A 377 2.80 11.06 -3.43
N SER A 378 1.71 10.52 -2.90
CA SER A 378 1.29 9.14 -3.17
C SER A 378 0.89 8.93 -4.62
N HIS A 379 1.40 7.83 -5.20
CA HIS A 379 0.99 7.40 -6.53
C HIS A 379 -0.32 6.65 -6.47
N ILE A 380 -1.42 7.40 -6.51
CA ILE A 380 -2.76 6.85 -6.47
C ILE A 380 -3.19 6.33 -7.84
N VAL A 381 -3.68 5.10 -7.85
CA VAL A 381 -4.21 4.39 -9.02
C VAL A 381 -5.59 3.87 -8.69
N ILE A 382 -6.55 4.10 -9.59
CA ILE A 382 -7.87 3.46 -9.52
C ILE A 382 -7.87 2.26 -10.46
N THR A 383 -8.07 1.07 -9.90
CA THR A 383 -8.23 -0.17 -10.66
C THR A 383 -9.72 -0.43 -10.91
N GLU A 384 -10.10 -0.50 -12.18
CA GLU A 384 -11.42 -0.92 -12.66
C GLU A 384 -11.35 -2.36 -13.16
N VAL A 385 -12.32 -3.18 -12.75
CA VAL A 385 -12.49 -4.57 -13.18
C VAL A 385 -13.91 -4.75 -13.67
N GLU A 386 -14.08 -5.25 -14.90
CA GLU A 386 -15.38 -5.72 -15.38
C GLU A 386 -15.64 -7.16 -14.90
N VAL A 387 -16.78 -7.38 -14.24
CA VAL A 387 -17.30 -8.69 -13.86
C VAL A 387 -18.64 -8.96 -14.51
N SER A 388 -18.87 -10.19 -14.97
CA SER A 388 -20.16 -10.59 -15.53
C SER A 388 -21.18 -10.82 -14.42
N GLU A 389 -22.44 -10.46 -14.67
CA GLU A 389 -23.54 -10.74 -13.75
C GLU A 389 -23.71 -12.24 -13.51
N GLU A 390 -23.41 -13.07 -14.51
CA GLU A 390 -23.41 -14.53 -14.37
C GLU A 390 -22.42 -15.01 -13.31
N PHE A 391 -21.22 -14.42 -13.28
CA PHE A 391 -20.21 -14.76 -12.29
C PHE A 391 -20.65 -14.34 -10.88
N VAL A 392 -21.16 -13.12 -10.74
CA VAL A 392 -21.69 -12.60 -9.47
C VAL A 392 -22.86 -13.47 -8.98
N ALA A 393 -23.79 -13.83 -9.86
CA ALA A 393 -24.95 -14.68 -9.55
C ALA A 393 -24.56 -16.10 -9.12
N LYS A 394 -23.40 -16.61 -9.56
CA LYS A 394 -22.84 -17.91 -9.12
C LYS A 394 -22.20 -17.86 -7.74
N MET A 395 -21.91 -16.68 -7.21
CA MET A 395 -21.33 -16.54 -5.88
C MET A 395 -22.37 -16.75 -4.80
N ASN A 396 -21.95 -17.35 -3.67
CA ASN A 396 -22.76 -17.30 -2.47
C ASN A 396 -22.69 -15.88 -1.88
N GLN A 397 -23.73 -15.09 -2.12
CA GLN A 397 -23.78 -13.69 -1.73
C GLN A 397 -24.36 -13.53 -0.32
N ALA A 398 -23.69 -12.75 0.52
CA ALA A 398 -24.26 -12.20 1.74
C ALA A 398 -24.49 -10.70 1.54
N TYR A 399 -25.76 -10.32 1.46
CA TYR A 399 -26.13 -8.91 1.56
C TYR A 399 -26.10 -8.55 3.02
N VAL A 400 -25.13 -7.72 3.34
CA VAL A 400 -24.90 -7.20 4.67
C VAL A 400 -26.11 -6.29 4.92
N TRP A 401 -26.30 -5.30 4.06
CA TRP A 401 -27.34 -4.31 4.24
C TRP A 401 -28.58 -4.65 3.39
N GLY A 402 -29.49 -5.40 3.99
CA GLY A 402 -30.88 -5.46 3.55
C GLY A 402 -31.74 -4.76 4.60
N THR A 403 -32.61 -3.84 4.19
CA THR A 403 -33.62 -3.34 5.11
C THR A 403 -34.66 -4.43 5.33
N LYS A 404 -34.62 -5.14 6.46
CA LYS A 404 -35.70 -6.06 6.81
C LYS A 404 -36.85 -5.23 7.36
N GLY A 405 -37.79 -4.86 6.50
CA GLY A 405 -38.91 -4.00 6.87
C GLY A 405 -38.50 -2.55 7.13
N GLY A 406 -37.57 -2.00 6.33
CA GLY A 406 -37.14 -0.61 6.43
C GLY A 406 -36.09 -0.32 7.52
N LYS A 407 -35.69 -1.33 8.31
CA LYS A 407 -34.64 -1.19 9.33
C LYS A 407 -33.34 -1.89 8.92
N PRO A 408 -32.17 -1.35 9.28
CA PRO A 408 -30.89 -2.00 9.02
C PRO A 408 -30.79 -3.41 9.63
N ASN A 409 -30.00 -4.28 9.01
CA ASN A 409 -29.85 -5.66 9.44
C ASN A 409 -29.05 -5.72 10.75
N SER A 410 -29.68 -6.12 11.84
CA SER A 410 -29.12 -6.19 13.19
C SER A 410 -27.82 -7.00 13.29
N ASP A 411 -27.83 -8.20 12.73
CA ASP A 411 -26.71 -9.16 12.82
C ASP A 411 -25.43 -8.64 12.21
N LEU A 412 -25.59 -7.66 11.34
CA LEU A 412 -24.58 -7.15 10.48
C LEU A 412 -23.84 -5.97 11.03
N HIS A 413 -24.58 -5.06 11.66
CA HIS A 413 -24.00 -3.95 12.37
C HIS A 413 -23.10 -4.51 13.46
N ARG A 414 -23.58 -5.55 14.13
CA ARG A 414 -22.78 -6.32 15.08
C ARG A 414 -21.49 -6.86 14.48
N ILE A 415 -21.52 -7.37 13.25
CA ILE A 415 -20.30 -7.84 12.56
C ILE A 415 -19.36 -6.69 12.19
N VAL A 416 -19.86 -5.66 11.52
CA VAL A 416 -19.06 -4.48 11.11
C VAL A 416 -18.41 -3.84 12.34
N HIS A 417 -19.20 -3.63 13.37
CA HIS A 417 -18.75 -3.13 14.66
C HIS A 417 -17.66 -4.01 15.29
N GLY A 418 -17.83 -5.33 15.22
CA GLY A 418 -16.85 -6.30 15.70
C GLY A 418 -15.50 -6.24 14.99
N PHE A 419 -15.52 -6.10 13.66
CA PHE A 419 -14.30 -5.95 12.87
C PHE A 419 -13.57 -4.64 13.16
N ARG A 420 -14.32 -3.54 13.31
CA ARG A 420 -13.74 -2.22 13.56
C ARG A 420 -13.10 -2.06 14.95
N ARG A 421 -13.58 -2.77 15.97
CA ARG A 421 -12.99 -2.79 17.33
C ARG A 421 -11.71 -3.63 17.44
N GLY A 422 -11.07 -3.98 16.33
CA GLY A 422 -9.85 -4.79 16.33
C GLY A 422 -10.04 -6.16 16.99
N GLY A 423 -11.25 -6.73 16.91
CA GLY A 423 -11.69 -7.90 17.67
C GLY A 423 -10.74 -9.08 17.61
N LYS A 424 -9.76 -9.12 18.54
CA LYS A 424 -8.91 -10.27 18.81
C LYS A 424 -9.84 -11.40 19.30
N LYS A 425 -10.16 -12.34 18.40
CA LYS A 425 -11.03 -13.50 18.63
C LYS A 425 -12.44 -13.14 19.11
N MET A 426 -13.22 -12.59 18.20
CA MET A 426 -14.66 -12.47 18.41
C MET A 426 -15.33 -13.86 18.34
N TYR A 427 -15.87 -14.34 19.47
CA TYR A 427 -16.54 -15.64 19.70
C TYR A 427 -17.93 -15.76 19.03
N PHE A 428 -18.11 -15.25 17.81
CA PHE A 428 -19.42 -15.21 17.15
C PHE A 428 -19.55 -16.37 16.16
N GLU A 429 -19.45 -17.62 16.64
CA GLU A 429 -19.47 -18.80 15.77
C GLU A 429 -20.71 -18.88 14.87
N GLU A 430 -21.87 -18.44 15.37
CA GLU A 430 -23.14 -18.54 14.62
C GLU A 430 -23.28 -17.45 13.54
N ASP A 431 -22.95 -16.19 13.81
CA ASP A 431 -23.08 -15.11 12.82
C ASP A 431 -21.96 -15.13 11.78
N TYR A 432 -20.74 -15.52 12.21
CA TYR A 432 -19.70 -15.88 11.27
C TYR A 432 -20.08 -17.07 10.41
N SER A 433 -21.04 -17.92 10.79
CA SER A 433 -21.45 -19.02 9.93
C SER A 433 -22.06 -18.53 8.60
N ILE A 434 -22.70 -17.36 8.59
CA ILE A 434 -23.24 -16.74 7.38
C ILE A 434 -22.07 -16.22 6.53
N LEU A 435 -21.19 -15.40 7.12
CA LEU A 435 -20.06 -14.84 6.40
C LEU A 435 -19.04 -15.89 5.96
N SER A 436 -18.81 -16.95 6.75
CA SER A 436 -17.87 -18.03 6.42
C SER A 436 -18.32 -18.86 5.23
N ARG A 437 -19.62 -18.85 4.92
CA ARG A 437 -20.18 -19.50 3.73
C ARG A 437 -20.23 -18.58 2.52
N ALA A 438 -20.29 -17.26 2.71
CA ALA A 438 -20.36 -16.30 1.62
C ALA A 438 -19.00 -16.18 0.89
N ASN A 439 -19.05 -16.11 -0.44
CA ASN A 439 -17.89 -15.81 -1.29
C ASN A 439 -17.84 -14.33 -1.68
N LEU A 440 -19.00 -13.68 -1.67
CA LEU A 440 -19.16 -12.25 -1.90
C LEU A 440 -20.02 -11.66 -0.79
N VAL A 441 -19.50 -10.61 -0.18
CA VAL A 441 -20.16 -9.86 0.90
C VAL A 441 -20.42 -8.46 0.35
N ILE A 442 -21.69 -8.06 0.24
CA ILE A 442 -22.10 -6.76 -0.31
C ILE A 442 -22.67 -5.91 0.82
N SER A 443 -22.15 -4.70 1.00
CA SER A 443 -22.45 -3.87 2.15
C SER A 443 -22.54 -2.40 1.82
N HIS A 444 -23.21 -1.60 2.65
CA HIS A 444 -22.95 -0.17 2.73
C HIS A 444 -21.69 0.11 3.53
N ILE A 445 -21.14 1.31 3.41
CA ILE A 445 -19.96 1.77 4.16
C ILE A 445 -20.47 2.59 5.33
N ALA A 446 -20.13 2.21 6.56
CA ALA A 446 -20.54 2.97 7.74
C ALA A 446 -19.64 4.21 7.94
N ILE A 447 -20.22 5.33 8.39
CA ILE A 447 -19.51 6.57 8.77
C ILE A 447 -19.58 6.85 10.26
N ASN A 448 -20.18 5.97 11.07
CA ASN A 448 -20.38 6.31 12.47
C ASN A 448 -20.34 5.10 13.40
N HIS A 449 -19.73 5.34 14.56
CA HIS A 449 -19.73 4.50 15.74
C HIS A 449 -20.67 5.08 16.80
N ARG A 450 -21.97 5.28 16.49
CA ARG A 450 -22.95 5.55 17.57
C ARG A 450 -23.02 4.44 18.61
N SER A 451 -22.48 3.28 18.29
CA SER A 451 -22.03 2.32 19.27
C SER A 451 -20.57 2.62 19.63
N VAL A 452 -20.38 3.16 20.85
CA VAL A 452 -19.23 2.95 21.75
C VAL A 452 -18.36 4.18 21.96
N HIS A 453 -18.60 4.89 23.07
CA HIS A 453 -17.64 4.97 24.17
C HIS A 453 -18.24 5.70 25.39
N ASP A 454 -18.65 4.92 26.40
CA ASP A 454 -18.23 5.24 27.77
C ASP A 454 -17.02 4.33 28.06
N SER A 455 -15.86 4.68 27.47
CA SER A 455 -14.58 3.95 27.62
C SER A 455 -14.11 3.85 29.05
N ARG A 456 -14.70 4.57 30.03
CA ARG A 456 -14.25 4.46 31.42
C ARG A 456 -14.84 3.27 32.16
N ALA A 457 -16.02 2.77 31.76
CA ALA A 457 -16.68 1.65 32.43
C ALA A 457 -16.30 0.26 31.87
N ALA A 458 -15.73 0.22 30.65
CA ALA A 458 -15.58 -1.02 29.88
C ALA A 458 -14.30 -1.84 30.15
N TRP A 459 -13.30 -1.28 30.83
CA TRP A 459 -11.99 -1.94 31.00
C TRP A 459 -11.89 -2.85 32.23
N ASP A 460 -12.88 -2.83 33.12
CA ASP A 460 -13.02 -3.89 34.12
C ASP A 460 -13.53 -5.14 33.39
N TYR A 461 -12.58 -5.99 33.00
CA TYR A 461 -12.78 -7.26 32.28
C TYR A 461 -13.82 -8.20 32.91
N SER A 462 -14.35 -7.87 34.10
CA SER A 462 -15.41 -8.62 34.77
C SER A 462 -16.83 -8.20 34.38
N TRP A 463 -17.05 -6.99 33.85
CA TRP A 463 -18.41 -6.44 33.61
C TRP A 463 -18.40 -5.40 32.48
N CYS A 464 -18.02 -5.81 31.27
CA CYS A 464 -18.47 -5.10 30.08
C CYS A 464 -19.87 -5.64 29.77
N PRO A 465 -20.97 -4.89 30.00
CA PRO A 465 -22.27 -5.31 29.49
C PRO A 465 -22.16 -5.16 27.98
N TRP A 466 -21.88 -6.27 27.29
CA TRP A 466 -22.10 -6.37 25.84
C TRP A 466 -23.59 -6.22 25.48
N ASP A 467 -24.45 -6.03 26.49
CA ASP A 467 -25.90 -5.95 26.45
C ASP A 467 -26.48 -4.57 26.10
N ASP A 468 -25.67 -3.51 25.94
CA ASP A 468 -26.23 -2.26 25.43
C ASP A 468 -26.29 -2.28 23.90
N ASP A 469 -27.52 -2.42 23.40
CA ASP A 469 -28.06 -2.44 22.03
C ASP A 469 -27.68 -1.22 21.14
N GLY A 470 -26.51 -0.61 21.32
CA GLY A 470 -26.09 0.59 20.59
C GLY A 470 -26.06 0.40 19.07
N TRP A 471 -25.83 -0.83 18.60
CA TRP A 471 -25.88 -1.16 17.18
C TRP A 471 -27.32 -1.22 16.62
N GLU A 472 -28.34 -1.45 17.47
CA GLU A 472 -29.77 -1.39 17.07
C GLU A 472 -30.22 0.05 16.76
N LYS A 473 -29.48 1.04 17.27
CA LYS A 473 -29.76 2.48 17.08
C LYS A 473 -29.14 3.07 15.83
N ALA A 474 -28.33 2.30 15.11
CA ALA A 474 -27.71 2.79 13.89
C ALA A 474 -28.77 3.05 12.81
N ASP A 475 -28.63 4.21 12.17
CA ASP A 475 -29.59 4.73 11.21
C ASP A 475 -28.93 4.85 9.81
N VAL A 476 -29.73 5.09 8.78
CA VAL A 476 -29.27 5.40 7.43
C VAL A 476 -28.36 6.63 7.41
N SER A 477 -28.51 7.55 8.38
CA SER A 477 -27.60 8.68 8.57
C SER A 477 -26.19 8.28 8.98
N ASP A 478 -25.99 7.05 9.47
CA ASP A 478 -24.69 6.52 9.89
C ASP A 478 -23.97 5.79 8.73
N LEU A 479 -24.45 5.96 7.50
CA LEU A 479 -23.88 5.39 6.29
C LEU A 479 -23.30 6.47 5.39
N LEU A 480 -22.16 6.16 4.77
CA LEU A 480 -21.51 7.02 3.79
C LEU A 480 -22.46 7.23 2.64
N LYS A 481 -22.60 8.48 2.23
CA LYS A 481 -23.42 8.87 1.10
C LYS A 481 -22.55 9.47 0.01
N VAL A 482 -22.91 9.21 -1.23
CA VAL A 482 -22.25 9.75 -2.41
C VAL A 482 -23.29 10.26 -3.39
N GLU A 483 -22.98 11.36 -4.07
CA GLU A 483 -23.81 11.90 -5.13
C GLU A 483 -23.54 11.14 -6.43
N ILE A 484 -24.55 10.51 -7.00
CA ILE A 484 -24.49 9.78 -8.27
C ILE A 484 -25.61 10.30 -9.15
N ASP A 485 -25.26 10.92 -10.28
CA ASP A 485 -26.20 11.54 -11.22
C ASP A 485 -27.13 12.60 -10.57
N GLY A 486 -26.59 13.37 -9.61
CA GLY A 486 -27.34 14.41 -8.87
C GLY A 486 -28.23 13.88 -7.74
N GLU A 487 -28.23 12.56 -7.51
CA GLU A 487 -28.98 11.93 -6.42
C GLU A 487 -28.04 11.45 -5.33
N GLU A 488 -28.42 11.68 -4.07
CA GLU A 488 -27.73 11.12 -2.92
C GLU A 488 -28.01 9.61 -2.81
N LYS A 489 -26.96 8.79 -2.87
CA LYS A 489 -27.04 7.33 -2.76
C LYS A 489 -26.13 6.84 -1.65
N LEU A 490 -26.52 5.74 -1.02
CA LEU A 490 -25.68 5.07 -0.03
C LEU A 490 -24.47 4.46 -0.73
N ALA A 491 -23.29 4.69 -0.18
CA ALA A 491 -22.06 4.07 -0.66
C ALA A 491 -22.13 2.56 -0.47
N ILE A 492 -21.63 1.80 -1.43
CA ILE A 492 -21.67 0.34 -1.48
C ILE A 492 -20.24 -0.17 -1.60
N GLN A 493 -19.98 -1.28 -0.92
CA GLN A 493 -18.75 -2.02 -0.96
C GLN A 493 -19.01 -3.51 -1.20
N TRP A 494 -18.12 -4.12 -1.96
CA TRP A 494 -18.08 -5.52 -2.31
C TRP A 494 -16.80 -6.11 -1.79
N VAL A 495 -16.92 -7.19 -1.04
CA VAL A 495 -15.81 -7.87 -0.41
C VAL A 495 -15.82 -9.33 -0.84
N PHE A 496 -14.77 -9.70 -1.57
CA PHE A 496 -14.57 -11.07 -2.05
C PHE A 496 -13.73 -11.84 -1.05
N LYS A 497 -14.22 -13.01 -0.63
CA LYS A 497 -13.47 -13.87 0.28
C LYS A 497 -12.54 -14.77 -0.49
N ASP A 498 -11.25 -14.52 -0.30
CA ASP A 498 -10.19 -15.22 -0.97
C ASP A 498 -9.70 -16.36 -0.05
N HIS A 499 -10.05 -17.60 -0.39
CA HIS A 499 -9.75 -18.84 0.34
C HIS A 499 -10.35 -19.00 1.76
N VAL A 500 -11.41 -19.80 1.85
CA VAL A 500 -11.54 -20.75 2.97
C VAL A 500 -10.92 -22.06 2.49
N ARG A 501 -9.75 -22.43 3.03
CA ARG A 501 -9.02 -23.67 2.66
C ARG A 501 -9.98 -24.86 2.62
N GLY A 502 -10.16 -25.47 1.44
CA GLY A 502 -10.95 -26.69 1.25
C GLY A 502 -12.29 -26.52 0.53
N LEU A 503 -12.73 -25.30 0.23
CA LEU A 503 -13.87 -25.08 -0.66
C LEU A 503 -13.37 -24.92 -2.11
N VAL A 504 -13.67 -25.91 -2.95
CA VAL A 504 -13.50 -25.85 -4.40
C VAL A 504 -14.56 -24.89 -4.93
N GLY A 505 -14.21 -23.60 -5.08
CA GLY A 505 -15.15 -22.55 -5.47
C GLY A 505 -14.50 -21.47 -6.34
N TYR A 506 -15.33 -20.76 -7.11
CA TYR A 506 -14.93 -19.68 -8.00
C TYR A 506 -14.19 -18.57 -7.24
N ARG A 507 -12.89 -18.39 -7.50
CA ARG A 507 -12.11 -17.28 -6.92
C ARG A 507 -12.28 -16.04 -7.78
N PHE A 508 -12.46 -14.89 -7.13
CA PHE A 508 -12.48 -13.59 -7.81
C PHE A 508 -11.23 -13.41 -8.66
N ASP A 509 -10.06 -13.73 -8.11
CA ASP A 509 -8.78 -13.57 -8.80
C ASP A 509 -8.65 -14.46 -10.03
N ASP A 510 -9.12 -15.71 -9.94
CA ASP A 510 -9.10 -16.63 -11.07
C ASP A 510 -10.03 -16.11 -12.17
N TYR A 511 -11.19 -15.58 -11.80
CA TYR A 511 -12.10 -14.93 -12.74
C TYR A 511 -11.47 -13.68 -13.38
N VAL A 512 -10.88 -12.79 -12.58
CA VAL A 512 -10.27 -11.56 -13.11
C VAL A 512 -9.11 -11.91 -14.04
N ARG A 513 -8.33 -12.96 -13.71
CA ARG A 513 -7.24 -13.47 -14.55
C ARG A 513 -7.73 -14.05 -15.88
N GLU A 514 -8.80 -14.82 -15.86
CA GLU A 514 -9.26 -15.58 -17.03
C GLU A 514 -10.20 -14.77 -17.93
N TYR A 515 -11.06 -13.94 -17.34
CA TYR A 515 -12.16 -13.27 -18.03
C TYR A 515 -12.23 -11.76 -17.74
N GLY A 516 -11.61 -11.30 -16.65
CA GLY A 516 -11.68 -9.92 -16.22
C GLY A 516 -10.96 -8.98 -17.17
N LYS A 517 -11.66 -7.93 -17.59
CA LYS A 517 -11.02 -6.77 -18.22
C LYS A 517 -10.60 -5.82 -17.11
N VAL A 518 -9.28 -5.76 -16.87
CA VAL A 518 -8.68 -4.86 -15.89
C VAL A 518 -8.22 -3.58 -16.60
N VAL A 519 -8.67 -2.44 -16.12
CA VAL A 519 -8.22 -1.12 -16.54
C VAL A 519 -7.69 -0.39 -15.31
N GLN A 520 -6.53 0.23 -15.42
CA GLN A 520 -5.96 1.00 -14.32
C GLN A 520 -5.83 2.45 -14.76
N TYR A 521 -6.32 3.35 -13.93
CA TYR A 521 -6.29 4.78 -14.18
C TYR A 521 -5.30 5.43 -13.24
N ASP A 522 -4.36 6.15 -13.82
CA ASP A 522 -3.38 6.93 -13.08
C ASP A 522 -3.99 8.26 -12.63
N MET A 523 -4.05 8.49 -11.31
CA MET A 523 -4.49 9.76 -10.73
C MET A 523 -3.30 10.72 -10.53
N HIS A 524 -2.10 10.26 -10.85
CA HIS A 524 -0.85 10.95 -10.60
C HIS A 524 -0.51 11.91 -11.74
N ARG A 525 -1.14 13.08 -11.70
CA ARG A 525 -0.50 14.32 -12.16
C ARG A 525 0.07 15.01 -10.94
N LEU A 526 1.13 14.45 -10.34
CA LEU A 526 1.67 15.01 -9.11
C LEU A 526 2.00 16.48 -9.28
N PHE A 527 2.49 16.90 -10.45
CA PHE A 527 2.81 18.30 -10.67
C PHE A 527 2.59 18.65 -12.13
N LEU A 528 1.56 19.47 -12.40
CA LEU A 528 1.61 20.37 -13.54
C LEU A 528 2.64 21.45 -13.18
N GLY A 529 3.93 21.11 -13.28
CA GLY A 529 4.90 22.14 -13.56
C GLY A 529 4.53 22.72 -14.91
N ASP A 530 4.57 24.05 -15.07
CA ASP A 530 4.83 24.60 -16.40
C ASP A 530 5.96 23.74 -16.96
N ILE A 531 5.80 23.20 -18.17
CA ILE A 531 6.88 22.50 -18.85
C ILE A 531 7.99 23.55 -18.91
N VAL A 532 8.88 23.53 -17.92
CA VAL A 532 10.18 24.15 -18.02
C VAL A 532 10.75 23.33 -19.13
N THR A 533 10.63 23.86 -20.34
CA THR A 533 11.40 23.39 -21.47
C THR A 533 12.78 23.40 -20.89
N VAL A 534 13.30 22.22 -20.55
CA VAL A 534 14.68 22.08 -20.12
C VAL A 534 15.40 22.62 -21.32
N LYS A 535 15.78 23.89 -21.26
CA LYS A 535 16.61 24.54 -22.25
C LYS A 535 17.86 23.71 -22.13
N CYS A 536 17.92 22.70 -23.01
CA CYS A 536 19.05 21.82 -23.18
C CYS A 536 20.24 22.76 -23.10
N LEU A 537 21.08 22.58 -22.07
CA LEU A 537 22.20 23.46 -21.73
C LEU A 537 23.07 23.64 -22.97
N LYS A 538 22.69 24.60 -23.82
CA LYS A 538 23.42 25.10 -24.98
C LYS A 538 24.26 26.26 -24.48
N SER A 539 25.22 25.95 -23.63
CA SER A 539 26.30 26.84 -23.19
C SER A 539 27.39 25.94 -22.62
N HIS A 540 28.51 25.63 -23.27
CA HIS A 540 29.41 26.44 -24.09
C HIS A 540 30.15 25.58 -25.15
N LEU A 541 29.59 25.43 -26.35
CA LEU A 541 30.34 24.92 -27.52
C LEU A 541 29.98 25.70 -28.80
N SER A 542 29.63 26.98 -28.66
CA SER A 542 29.50 27.89 -29.80
C SER A 542 30.82 28.64 -30.01
N ASP A 543 31.77 27.97 -30.65
CA ASP A 543 32.85 28.65 -31.41
C ASP A 543 33.21 27.94 -32.72
N THR A 544 32.42 26.95 -33.16
CA THR A 544 32.58 26.35 -34.49
C THR A 544 31.26 26.48 -35.25
N GLY A 545 31.20 27.46 -36.15
CA GLY A 545 29.99 27.88 -36.83
C GLY A 545 29.38 26.83 -37.75
N PHE A 546 28.47 26.03 -37.22
CA PHE A 546 27.52 25.25 -38.01
C PHE A 546 26.11 25.40 -37.44
N SER A 547 25.34 26.27 -38.08
CA SER A 547 23.90 26.42 -37.85
C SER A 547 23.16 25.24 -38.50
N ARG A 548 22.52 24.40 -37.69
CA ARG A 548 21.37 23.59 -38.11
C ARG A 548 20.21 23.86 -37.16
N SER A 549 19.18 24.47 -37.71
CA SER A 549 17.88 24.67 -37.07
C SER A 549 17.21 23.31 -36.87
N PHE A 550 16.94 22.95 -35.62
CA PHE A 550 16.00 21.89 -35.29
C PHE A 550 14.79 22.54 -34.63
N TYR A 551 13.62 22.26 -35.17
CA TYR A 551 12.34 22.63 -34.58
C TYR A 551 12.05 21.72 -33.38
N CYS A 552 11.70 22.30 -32.24
CA CYS A 552 11.09 21.59 -31.11
C CYS A 552 9.57 21.50 -31.35
N PHE A 553 9.01 20.32 -31.11
CA PHE A 553 7.57 20.13 -30.85
C PHE A 553 7.28 20.31 -29.36
#